data_AF-A0A143Q5Q8-F1
#
_entry.id   AF-A0A143Q5Q8-F1
#
_cell.length_a   1.000
_cell.length_b   1.000
_cell.length_c   1.000
_cell.angle_alpha   90.00
_cell.angle_beta   90.00
_cell.angle_gamma   90.00
#
_symmetry.space_group_name_H-M   'P 1'
#
loop_
_entity.id
_entity.type
_entity.pdbx_description
1 polymer ?
#
loop_
_entity_poly.entity_id
_entity_poly.type
_entity_poly.pdbx_seq_one_letter_code
_entity_poly.pdbx_strand_id
1 'polypeptide(L)'
;MSRPVALHDEFDAGPYPLYDMMREASPVTFMEEVGGFDAWLVTRYDDVSFCMRKPAIFGHESFWDEPVSMHDPSDAVQKSVVESFSNIMMYKDDSPHSAMRKVLGPPFAPPKVASRRGQVEALCRGLLQRCREKGTFDFAQDFAYLLPSLVVADYLGIPEEDREFVRLLADRFRVVFEPEVQGDARADMLRDVAPLVSYLDDLIARRRAEPQDDFLSALTAIDEADGGMTTDELRGNLMHLLLAGNETTTNLLSHMAVQLARTPELREIIAADPTRARHFVEETLRFEAPLQIIAPRHASR
;
A
#
# COMPACT_ATOMS: atom_id res chain seq x y z
N MET A 1 -35.91 -13.19 2.74
CA MET A 1 -34.57 -12.90 3.27
C MET A 1 -33.60 -13.18 2.13
N SER A 2 -33.27 -12.13 1.40
CA SER A 2 -32.35 -12.19 0.26
C SER A 2 -30.95 -12.40 0.80
N ARG A 3 -30.24 -13.41 0.31
CA ARG A 3 -28.82 -13.63 0.65
C ARG A 3 -28.01 -12.36 0.37
N PRO A 4 -26.99 -12.03 1.18
CA PRO A 4 -26.01 -11.03 0.79
C PRO A 4 -25.40 -11.47 -0.54
N VAL A 5 -25.22 -10.53 -1.46
CA VAL A 5 -24.52 -10.76 -2.73
C VAL A 5 -23.11 -11.22 -2.37
N ALA A 6 -22.88 -12.54 -2.45
CA ALA A 6 -21.53 -13.07 -2.37
C ALA A 6 -20.74 -12.49 -3.53
N LEU A 7 -19.55 -11.97 -3.25
CA LEU A 7 -18.59 -11.39 -4.22
C LEU A 7 -18.01 -12.44 -5.19
N HIS A 8 -18.69 -13.57 -5.36
CA HIS A 8 -18.26 -14.72 -6.14
C HIS A 8 -19.39 -15.06 -7.10
N ASP A 9 -19.27 -14.56 -8.34
CA ASP A 9 -19.71 -15.18 -9.61
C ASP A 9 -19.86 -14.16 -10.78
N GLU A 10 -19.74 -12.85 -10.54
CA GLU A 10 -19.82 -11.79 -11.58
C GLU A 10 -18.45 -11.34 -12.17
N PHE A 11 -17.38 -12.14 -12.01
CA PHE A 11 -16.01 -11.70 -12.30
C PHE A 11 -15.76 -11.29 -13.77
N ASP A 12 -16.56 -11.79 -14.72
CA ASP A 12 -16.43 -11.42 -16.14
C ASP A 12 -16.95 -9.99 -16.45
N ALA A 13 -17.84 -9.44 -15.62
CA ALA A 13 -18.38 -8.07 -15.80
C ALA A 13 -17.62 -7.01 -14.98
N GLY A 14 -16.72 -7.44 -14.09
CA GLY A 14 -16.05 -6.56 -13.12
C GLY A 14 -16.99 -6.06 -12.01
N PRO A 15 -16.47 -5.32 -11.02
CA PRO A 15 -17.26 -4.92 -9.85
C PRO A 15 -18.20 -3.72 -10.10
N TYR A 16 -18.07 -3.05 -11.25
CA TYR A 16 -18.74 -1.78 -11.51
C TYR A 16 -20.28 -1.86 -11.57
N PRO A 17 -20.89 -2.88 -12.23
CA PRO A 17 -22.34 -3.04 -12.22
C PRO A 17 -22.92 -3.24 -10.82
N LEU A 18 -22.21 -3.99 -9.95
CA LEU A 18 -22.57 -4.15 -8.55
C LEU A 18 -22.57 -2.80 -7.83
N TYR A 19 -21.53 -1.99 -8.02
CA TYR A 19 -21.46 -0.67 -7.41
C TYR A 19 -22.54 0.29 -7.93
N ASP A 20 -22.90 0.21 -9.21
CA ASP A 20 -24.01 1.00 -9.77
C ASP A 20 -25.33 0.63 -9.07
N MET A 21 -25.62 -0.67 -8.97
CA MET A 21 -26.79 -1.17 -8.26
C MET A 21 -26.82 -0.70 -6.80
N MET A 22 -25.69 -0.80 -6.09
CA MET A 22 -25.59 -0.33 -4.70
C MET A 22 -25.82 1.18 -4.60
N ARG A 23 -25.20 1.99 -5.47
CA ARG A 23 -25.39 3.45 -5.47
C ARG A 23 -26.84 3.87 -5.69
N GLU A 24 -27.59 3.13 -6.50
CA GLU A 24 -28.99 3.41 -6.81
C GLU A 24 -29.95 2.91 -5.73
N ALA A 25 -29.78 1.66 -5.29
CA ALA A 25 -30.74 1.01 -4.41
C ALA A 25 -30.49 1.24 -2.91
N SER A 26 -29.22 1.25 -2.49
CA SER A 26 -28.82 1.33 -1.08
C SER A 26 -27.38 1.85 -0.93
N PRO A 27 -27.18 3.18 -1.06
CA PRO A 27 -25.83 3.77 -1.14
C PRO A 27 -25.01 3.63 0.16
N VAL A 28 -25.70 3.38 1.28
CA VAL A 28 -25.14 3.03 2.58
C VAL A 28 -25.78 1.72 3.02
N THR A 29 -25.04 0.61 2.93
CA THR A 29 -25.57 -0.74 3.17
C THR A 29 -24.77 -1.43 4.26
N PHE A 30 -25.45 -1.92 5.29
CA PHE A 30 -24.83 -2.82 6.27
C PHE A 30 -24.63 -4.19 5.64
N MET A 31 -23.42 -4.73 5.77
CA MET A 31 -23.05 -6.05 5.31
C MET A 31 -22.28 -6.79 6.40
N GLU A 32 -22.62 -8.05 6.57
CA GLU A 32 -21.96 -8.97 7.47
C GLU A 32 -20.76 -9.61 6.77
N GLU A 33 -19.69 -9.88 7.52
CA GLU A 33 -18.49 -10.60 7.06
C GLU A 33 -17.77 -9.99 5.83
N VAL A 34 -17.88 -8.67 5.59
CA VAL A 34 -17.13 -8.00 4.51
C VAL A 34 -15.68 -7.85 4.92
N GLY A 35 -14.81 -8.66 4.32
CA GLY A 35 -13.41 -8.72 4.69
C GLY A 35 -13.26 -9.11 6.16
N GLY A 36 -14.03 -10.08 6.65
CA GLY A 36 -13.92 -10.58 8.02
C GLY A 36 -14.51 -9.67 9.12
N PHE A 37 -15.23 -8.60 8.76
CA PHE A 37 -15.91 -7.73 9.72
C PHE A 37 -17.33 -7.38 9.27
N ASP A 38 -18.17 -7.03 10.23
CA ASP A 38 -19.46 -6.42 9.97
C ASP A 38 -19.27 -4.92 9.71
N ALA A 39 -19.68 -4.43 8.55
CA ALA A 39 -19.38 -3.07 8.11
C ALA A 39 -20.52 -2.41 7.36
N TRP A 40 -20.57 -1.07 7.44
CA TRP A 40 -21.38 -0.25 6.55
C TRP A 40 -20.56 0.08 5.30
N LEU A 41 -21.00 -0.37 4.13
CA LEU A 41 -20.42 0.02 2.85
C LEU A 41 -21.05 1.30 2.34
N VAL A 42 -20.19 2.26 1.97
CA VAL A 42 -20.55 3.58 1.45
C VAL A 42 -20.06 3.71 0.02
N THR A 43 -20.96 3.97 -0.93
CA THR A 43 -20.66 3.79 -2.37
C THR A 43 -20.79 5.06 -3.22
N ARG A 44 -21.41 6.12 -2.70
CA ARG A 44 -21.52 7.41 -3.40
C ARG A 44 -20.36 8.33 -3.03
N TYR A 45 -19.87 9.09 -4.01
CA TYR A 45 -18.71 9.98 -3.87
C TYR A 45 -18.84 10.95 -2.70
N ASP A 46 -19.97 11.65 -2.59
CA ASP A 46 -20.15 12.68 -1.55
C ASP A 46 -20.15 12.06 -0.14
N ASP A 47 -20.75 10.89 0.02
CA ASP A 47 -20.81 10.16 1.30
C ASP A 47 -19.42 9.63 1.69
N VAL A 48 -18.69 9.02 0.75
CA VAL A 48 -17.31 8.58 0.99
C VAL A 48 -16.42 9.78 1.34
N SER A 49 -16.53 10.88 0.59
CA SER A 49 -15.76 12.11 0.84
C SER A 49 -16.07 12.71 2.21
N PHE A 50 -17.35 12.71 2.61
CA PHE A 50 -17.77 13.15 3.93
C PHE A 50 -17.13 12.32 5.04
N CYS A 51 -17.19 10.99 4.93
CA CYS A 51 -16.58 10.10 5.92
C CYS A 51 -15.06 10.34 6.02
N MET A 52 -14.36 10.41 4.89
CA MET A 52 -12.91 10.58 4.83
C MET A 52 -12.42 11.94 5.34
N ARG A 53 -13.25 12.99 5.29
CA ARG A 53 -12.91 14.34 5.75
C ARG A 53 -13.23 14.58 7.22
N LYS A 54 -13.82 13.60 7.91
CA LYS A 54 -14.23 13.73 9.32
C LYS A 54 -13.57 12.64 10.18
N PRO A 55 -12.24 12.64 10.34
CA PRO A 55 -11.54 11.62 11.13
C PRO A 55 -11.97 11.57 12.59
N ALA A 56 -12.39 12.71 13.17
CA ALA A 56 -12.96 12.75 14.53
C ALA A 56 -14.29 11.99 14.67
N ILE A 57 -15.01 11.76 13.56
CA ILE A 57 -16.23 10.93 13.51
C ILE A 57 -15.90 9.53 12.99
N PHE A 58 -15.04 9.41 11.98
CA PHE A 58 -14.69 8.17 11.29
C PHE A 58 -13.18 7.93 11.38
N GLY A 59 -12.74 7.44 12.53
CA GLY A 59 -11.32 7.25 12.85
C GLY A 59 -10.85 5.81 12.76
N HIS A 60 -9.72 5.53 13.41
CA HIS A 60 -9.02 4.25 13.49
C HIS A 60 -8.93 3.69 14.92
N GLU A 61 -9.58 4.34 15.90
CA GLU A 61 -9.46 4.04 17.34
C GLU A 61 -9.66 2.56 17.71
N SER A 62 -10.56 1.85 17.01
CA SER A 62 -10.86 0.43 17.27
C SER A 62 -10.13 -0.55 16.36
N PHE A 63 -9.10 -0.11 15.63
CA PHE A 63 -8.32 -0.99 14.76
C PHE A 63 -7.69 -2.19 15.50
N TRP A 64 -7.42 -2.03 16.80
CA TRP A 64 -6.85 -3.09 17.65
C TRP A 64 -7.85 -4.19 18.02
N ASP A 65 -9.15 -3.94 17.87
CA ASP A 65 -10.20 -4.93 18.11
C ASP A 65 -10.44 -5.82 16.86
N GLU A 66 -9.76 -5.51 15.76
CA GLU A 66 -9.93 -6.18 14.47
C GLU A 66 -9.15 -7.52 14.43
N PRO A 67 -9.71 -8.60 13.83
CA PRO A 67 -9.00 -9.82 13.43
C PRO A 67 -7.57 -9.67 12.88
N VAL A 68 -7.26 -8.57 12.17
CA VAL A 68 -5.92 -8.27 11.66
C VAL A 68 -4.89 -7.94 12.76
N SER A 69 -5.33 -7.68 13.98
CA SER A 69 -4.48 -7.40 15.15
C SER A 69 -4.31 -8.62 16.06
N MET A 70 -5.02 -9.72 15.79
CA MET A 70 -5.02 -10.94 16.60
C MET A 70 -3.68 -11.68 16.52
N HIS A 71 -3.14 -12.05 17.68
CA HIS A 71 -1.91 -12.82 17.87
C HIS A 71 -1.85 -13.45 19.27
N ASP A 72 -0.91 -14.38 19.49
CA ASP A 72 -0.55 -14.83 20.84
C ASP A 72 0.37 -13.78 21.52
N PRO A 73 -0.10 -13.05 22.54
CA PRO A 73 0.71 -12.01 23.20
C PRO A 73 1.89 -12.58 24.00
N SER A 74 1.93 -13.90 24.23
CA SER A 74 3.06 -14.59 24.88
C SER A 74 4.14 -15.03 23.88
N ASP A 75 3.84 -15.08 22.58
CA ASP A 75 4.80 -15.34 21.51
C ASP A 75 5.49 -14.02 21.12
N ALA A 76 6.75 -13.87 21.53
CA ALA A 76 7.52 -12.65 21.31
C ALA A 76 7.69 -12.29 19.82
N VAL A 77 7.70 -13.29 18.93
CA VAL A 77 7.85 -13.06 17.48
C VAL A 77 6.56 -12.46 16.94
N GLN A 78 5.42 -13.08 17.24
CA GLN A 78 4.13 -12.56 16.80
C GLN A 78 3.87 -11.16 17.35
N LYS A 79 4.16 -10.97 18.65
CA LYS A 79 4.05 -9.68 19.32
C LYS A 79 4.86 -8.59 18.60
N SER A 80 6.13 -8.84 18.29
CA SER A 80 7.00 -7.87 17.61
C SER A 80 6.48 -7.44 16.23
N VAL A 81 5.94 -8.39 15.46
CA VAL A 81 5.35 -8.10 14.13
C VAL A 81 4.08 -7.27 14.28
N VAL A 82 3.18 -7.63 15.21
CA VAL A 82 1.94 -6.88 15.46
C VAL A 82 2.21 -5.49 16.05
N GLU A 83 3.19 -5.36 16.96
CA GLU A 83 3.60 -4.05 17.48
C GLU A 83 4.19 -3.17 16.37
N SER A 84 4.96 -3.72 15.43
CA SER A 84 5.44 -2.96 14.27
C SER A 84 4.28 -2.46 13.40
N PHE A 85 3.28 -3.31 13.18
CA PHE A 85 2.05 -2.92 12.51
C PHE A 85 1.28 -1.82 13.27
N SER A 86 1.32 -1.86 14.60
CA SER A 86 0.69 -0.85 15.46
C SER A 86 1.26 0.54 15.38
N ASN A 87 2.49 0.66 14.92
CA ASN A 87 3.15 1.95 14.79
C ASN A 87 3.06 2.54 13.38
N ILE A 88 2.28 1.94 12.48
CA ILE A 88 2.01 2.50 11.16
C ILE A 88 1.14 3.75 11.32
N MET A 89 1.60 4.87 10.75
CA MET A 89 0.92 6.17 10.79
C MET A 89 -0.50 6.12 10.22
N MET A 90 -0.77 5.27 9.22
CA MET A 90 -2.09 5.08 8.60
C MET A 90 -3.18 4.65 9.60
N TYR A 91 -2.80 4.02 10.73
CA TYR A 91 -3.73 3.58 11.78
C TYR A 91 -3.70 4.48 13.02
N LYS A 92 -3.17 5.69 12.88
CA LYS A 92 -3.17 6.71 13.91
C LYS A 92 -4.14 7.82 13.54
N ASP A 93 -4.75 8.42 14.55
CA ASP A 93 -5.57 9.62 14.42
C ASP A 93 -4.90 10.84 15.06
N ASP A 94 -5.48 12.02 14.85
CA ASP A 94 -5.17 13.28 15.54
C ASP A 94 -3.67 13.58 15.76
N SER A 95 -3.27 13.77 17.02
CA SER A 95 -1.93 14.20 17.40
C SER A 95 -0.86 13.17 17.00
N PRO A 96 -0.98 11.87 17.33
CA PRO A 96 -0.02 10.86 16.88
C PRO A 96 0.18 10.84 15.36
N HIS A 97 -0.90 10.86 14.57
CA HIS A 97 -0.81 10.90 13.12
C HIS A 97 -0.10 12.16 12.62
N SER A 98 -0.48 13.33 13.14
CA SER A 98 0.11 14.60 12.71
C SER A 98 1.61 14.69 13.03
N ALA A 99 2.06 14.14 14.16
CA ALA A 99 3.45 14.09 14.57
C ALA A 99 4.27 13.21 13.61
N MET A 100 3.83 11.97 13.37
CA MET A 100 4.48 11.07 12.41
C MET A 100 4.48 11.67 11.00
N ARG A 101 3.38 12.26 10.54
CA ARG A 101 3.26 12.85 9.20
C ARG A 101 4.19 14.04 9.00
N LYS A 102 4.44 14.83 10.04
CA LYS A 102 5.40 15.93 10.01
C LYS A 102 6.82 15.44 9.74
N VAL A 103 7.18 14.26 10.25
CA VAL A 103 8.51 13.65 10.11
C VAL A 103 8.63 12.87 8.79
N LEU A 104 7.65 12.03 8.47
CA LEU A 104 7.64 11.19 7.26
C LEU A 104 7.34 11.96 5.97
N GLY A 105 6.58 13.04 6.05
CA GLY A 105 6.05 13.76 4.90
C GLY A 105 7.09 14.50 4.02
N PRO A 106 8.07 15.24 4.58
CA PRO A 106 8.95 16.11 3.79
C PRO A 106 9.70 15.43 2.64
N PRO A 107 10.21 14.18 2.78
CA PRO A 107 10.82 13.50 1.65
C PRO A 107 9.84 13.23 0.50
N PHE A 108 8.55 13.02 0.77
CA PHE A 108 7.52 12.83 -0.26
C PHE A 108 6.96 14.13 -0.84
N ALA A 109 7.55 15.29 -0.51
CA ALA A 109 7.14 16.56 -1.09
C ALA A 109 7.40 16.61 -2.62
N PRO A 110 6.58 17.33 -3.42
CA PRO A 110 6.68 17.32 -4.88
C PRO A 110 8.08 17.59 -5.45
N PRO A 111 8.88 18.54 -4.92
CA PRO A 111 10.24 18.76 -5.43
C PRO A 111 11.18 17.58 -5.18
N LYS A 112 11.02 16.88 -4.05
CA LYS A 112 11.83 15.71 -3.68
C LYS A 112 11.47 14.50 -4.52
N VAL A 113 10.18 14.27 -4.78
CA VAL A 113 9.73 13.25 -5.74
C VAL A 113 10.22 13.57 -7.15
N ALA A 114 10.13 14.84 -7.59
CA ALA A 114 10.61 15.26 -8.90
C ALA A 114 12.12 15.05 -9.08
N SER A 115 12.93 15.26 -8.02
CA SER A 115 14.37 14.99 -8.08
C SER A 115 14.71 13.51 -8.29
N ARG A 116 13.77 12.59 -8.04
CA ARG A 116 13.96 11.15 -8.24
C ARG A 116 13.62 10.67 -9.65
N ARG A 117 13.12 11.56 -10.51
CA ARG A 117 12.66 11.22 -11.86
C ARG A 117 13.73 10.48 -12.67
N GLY A 118 14.99 10.91 -12.58
CA GLY A 118 16.10 10.28 -13.29
C GLY A 118 16.33 8.83 -12.89
N GLN A 119 16.31 8.51 -11.58
CA GLN A 119 16.47 7.13 -11.11
C GLN A 119 15.30 6.25 -11.57
N VAL A 120 14.06 6.73 -11.43
CA VAL A 120 12.87 5.97 -11.86
C VAL A 120 12.88 5.72 -13.37
N GLU A 121 13.25 6.73 -14.17
CA GLU A 121 13.39 6.57 -15.63
C GLU A 121 14.47 5.53 -16.00
N ALA A 122 15.59 5.49 -15.27
CA ALA A 122 16.63 4.49 -15.49
C ALA A 122 16.12 3.06 -15.19
N LEU A 123 15.39 2.89 -14.07
CA LEU A 123 14.75 1.60 -13.73
C LEU A 123 13.76 1.18 -14.82
N CYS A 124 12.86 2.08 -15.23
CA CYS A 124 11.92 1.81 -16.32
C CYS A 124 12.63 1.37 -17.60
N ARG A 125 13.68 2.09 -18.02
CA ARG A 125 14.44 1.75 -19.23
C ARG A 125 15.12 0.38 -19.12
N GLY A 126 15.72 0.07 -17.98
CA GLY A 126 16.35 -1.23 -17.74
C GLY A 126 15.34 -2.38 -17.84
N LEU A 127 14.20 -2.26 -17.15
CA LEU A 127 13.14 -3.26 -17.19
C LEU A 127 12.57 -3.45 -18.61
N LEU A 128 12.27 -2.36 -19.31
CA LEU A 128 11.76 -2.41 -20.69
C LEU A 128 12.79 -3.00 -21.66
N GLN A 129 14.08 -2.73 -21.48
CA GLN A 129 15.13 -3.30 -22.32
C GLN A 129 15.18 -4.83 -22.17
N ARG A 130 15.09 -5.36 -20.95
CA ARG A 130 14.99 -6.82 -20.71
C ARG A 130 13.74 -7.41 -21.37
N CYS A 131 12.60 -6.72 -21.29
CA CYS A 131 11.36 -7.16 -21.95
C CYS A 131 11.54 -7.23 -23.48
N ARG A 132 12.21 -6.24 -24.08
CA ARG A 132 12.50 -6.22 -25.53
C ARG A 132 13.41 -7.36 -25.97
N GLU A 133 14.43 -7.70 -25.16
CA GLU A 133 15.35 -8.80 -25.44
C GLU A 133 14.66 -10.17 -25.41
N LYS A 134 13.66 -10.35 -24.54
CA LYS A 134 12.81 -11.56 -24.52
C LYS A 134 11.90 -11.67 -25.74
N GLY A 135 11.55 -10.55 -26.38
CA GLY A 135 10.63 -10.48 -27.52
C GLY A 135 9.16 -10.61 -27.12
N THR A 136 8.79 -11.75 -26.52
CA THR A 136 7.48 -11.94 -25.86
C THR A 136 7.68 -11.97 -24.35
N PHE A 137 6.87 -11.21 -23.62
CA PHE A 137 7.03 -11.03 -22.18
C PHE A 137 5.67 -10.81 -21.52
N ASP A 138 5.58 -11.07 -20.21
CA ASP A 138 4.42 -10.80 -19.39
C ASP A 138 4.61 -9.42 -18.75
N PHE A 139 3.84 -8.41 -19.18
CA PHE A 139 4.00 -7.05 -18.66
C PHE A 139 3.78 -6.97 -17.14
N ALA A 140 2.87 -7.78 -16.58
CA ALA A 140 2.60 -7.76 -15.14
C ALA A 140 3.83 -8.27 -14.38
N GLN A 141 4.35 -9.44 -14.75
CA GLN A 141 5.47 -10.09 -14.06
C GLN A 141 6.84 -9.46 -14.38
N ASP A 142 7.08 -9.14 -15.66
CA ASP A 142 8.38 -8.69 -16.14
C ASP A 142 8.61 -7.17 -15.96
N PHE A 143 7.55 -6.39 -15.70
CA PHE A 143 7.64 -4.94 -15.53
C PHE A 143 6.85 -4.41 -14.32
N ALA A 144 5.52 -4.55 -14.33
CA ALA A 144 4.64 -3.85 -13.39
C ALA A 144 4.87 -4.25 -11.93
N TYR A 145 5.17 -5.53 -11.68
CA TYR A 145 5.43 -6.06 -10.35
C TYR A 145 6.83 -5.69 -9.83
N LEU A 146 7.81 -5.55 -10.73
CA LEU A 146 9.19 -5.27 -10.36
C LEU A 146 9.45 -3.78 -10.09
N LEU A 147 8.89 -2.90 -10.93
CA LEU A 147 9.21 -1.47 -10.89
C LEU A 147 8.92 -0.83 -9.51
N PRO A 148 7.72 -0.98 -8.91
CA PRO A 148 7.40 -0.31 -7.66
C PRO A 148 8.29 -0.77 -6.51
N SER A 149 8.55 -2.08 -6.41
CA SER A 149 9.42 -2.66 -5.39
C SER A 149 10.85 -2.11 -5.48
N LEU A 150 11.40 -2.01 -6.69
CA LEU A 150 12.71 -1.43 -6.91
C LEU A 150 12.76 0.06 -6.56
N VAL A 151 11.71 0.81 -6.89
CA VAL A 151 11.62 2.24 -6.57
C VAL A 151 11.54 2.44 -5.07
N VAL A 152 10.69 1.70 -4.35
CA VAL A 152 10.57 1.83 -2.89
C VAL A 152 11.86 1.40 -2.21
N ALA A 153 12.46 0.28 -2.61
CA ALA A 153 13.72 -0.19 -2.04
C ALA A 153 14.86 0.84 -2.23
N ASP A 154 14.98 1.43 -3.42
CA ASP A 154 15.91 2.52 -3.68
C ASP A 154 15.62 3.74 -2.79
N TYR A 155 14.34 4.10 -2.69
CA TYR A 155 13.91 5.24 -1.89
C TYR A 155 14.27 5.08 -0.42
N LEU A 156 14.07 3.88 0.14
CA LEU A 156 14.39 3.53 1.53
C LEU A 156 15.89 3.31 1.79
N GLY A 157 16.73 3.37 0.76
CA GLY A 157 18.17 3.16 0.90
C GLY A 157 18.56 1.69 1.10
N ILE A 158 17.75 0.75 0.60
CA ILE A 158 18.01 -0.68 0.68
C ILE A 158 19.11 -1.04 -0.34
N PRO A 159 20.22 -1.67 0.12
CA PRO A 159 21.30 -2.13 -0.74
C PRO A 159 20.79 -3.04 -1.86
N GLU A 160 21.40 -2.97 -3.05
CA GLU A 160 20.93 -3.69 -4.24
C GLU A 160 20.89 -5.21 -4.02
N GLU A 161 21.89 -5.74 -3.31
CA GLU A 161 22.04 -7.14 -2.93
C GLU A 161 20.90 -7.66 -2.03
N ASP A 162 20.24 -6.77 -1.28
CA ASP A 162 19.18 -7.13 -0.34
C ASP A 162 17.77 -6.99 -0.94
N ARG A 163 17.63 -6.32 -2.10
CA ARG A 163 16.31 -5.93 -2.64
C ARG A 163 15.40 -7.13 -2.93
N GLU A 164 15.94 -8.23 -3.45
CA GLU A 164 15.15 -9.43 -3.71
C GLU A 164 14.67 -10.09 -2.41
N PHE A 165 15.55 -10.20 -1.43
CA PHE A 165 15.23 -10.72 -0.11
C PHE A 165 14.15 -9.89 0.58
N VAL A 166 14.32 -8.57 0.62
CA VAL A 166 13.32 -7.66 1.22
C VAL A 166 12.00 -7.74 0.48
N ARG A 167 11.99 -7.79 -0.85
CA ARG A 167 10.75 -7.90 -1.63
C ARG A 167 9.96 -9.15 -1.23
N LEU A 168 10.61 -10.32 -1.22
CA LEU A 168 9.96 -11.58 -0.88
C LEU A 168 9.35 -11.57 0.54
N LEU A 169 10.00 -10.89 1.48
CA LEU A 169 9.47 -10.74 2.83
C LEU A 169 8.36 -9.69 2.92
N ALA A 170 8.46 -8.59 2.18
CA ALA A 170 7.41 -7.57 2.10
C ALA A 170 6.12 -8.14 1.49
N ASP A 171 6.22 -9.04 0.50
CA ASP A 171 5.08 -9.76 -0.06
C ASP A 171 4.38 -10.62 1.01
N ARG A 172 5.15 -11.29 1.88
CA ARG A 172 4.62 -12.09 3.00
C ARG A 172 3.95 -11.24 4.06
N PHE A 173 4.43 -10.01 4.27
CA PHE A 173 3.84 -9.07 5.23
C PHE A 173 2.39 -8.72 4.89
N ARG A 174 1.94 -8.86 3.63
CA ARG A 174 0.54 -8.64 3.23
C ARG A 174 -0.48 -9.37 4.12
N VAL A 175 -0.11 -10.53 4.68
CA VAL A 175 -0.98 -11.32 5.58
C VAL A 175 -1.53 -10.52 6.76
N VAL A 176 -0.80 -9.51 7.24
CA VAL A 176 -1.30 -8.72 8.38
C VAL A 176 -2.52 -7.89 8.01
N PHE A 177 -2.79 -7.71 6.71
CA PHE A 177 -3.97 -7.05 6.16
C PHE A 177 -5.03 -8.06 5.67
N GLU A 178 -4.85 -9.36 5.91
CA GLU A 178 -5.76 -10.43 5.48
C GLU A 178 -6.59 -10.97 6.66
N PRO A 179 -7.77 -10.39 6.92
CA PRO A 179 -8.63 -10.77 8.06
C PRO A 179 -9.17 -12.20 7.98
N GLU A 180 -9.23 -12.80 6.80
CA GLU A 180 -9.67 -14.19 6.62
C GLU A 180 -8.62 -15.22 7.11
N VAL A 181 -7.35 -14.80 7.26
CA VAL A 181 -6.27 -15.69 7.72
C VAL A 181 -6.18 -15.64 9.25
N GLN A 182 -6.59 -16.73 9.90
CA GLN A 182 -6.71 -16.86 11.36
C GLN A 182 -6.03 -18.12 11.91
N GLY A 183 -5.90 -18.21 13.24
CA GLY A 183 -5.36 -19.38 13.93
C GLY A 183 -3.91 -19.70 13.59
N ASP A 184 -3.58 -20.99 13.49
CA ASP A 184 -2.20 -21.46 13.25
C ASP A 184 -1.60 -20.92 11.95
N ALA A 185 -2.41 -20.80 10.88
CA ALA A 185 -1.97 -20.23 9.61
C ALA A 185 -1.50 -18.78 9.77
N ARG A 186 -2.22 -17.98 10.55
CA ARG A 186 -1.81 -16.61 10.88
C ARG A 186 -0.51 -16.59 11.67
N ALA A 187 -0.41 -17.44 12.70
CA ALA A 187 0.78 -17.52 13.54
C ALA A 187 2.04 -17.87 12.73
N ASP A 188 1.95 -18.84 11.81
CA ASP A 188 3.06 -19.23 10.94
C ASP A 188 3.45 -18.10 9.98
N MET A 189 2.48 -17.41 9.39
CA MET A 189 2.77 -16.29 8.49
C MET A 189 3.35 -15.07 9.23
N LEU A 190 2.95 -14.81 10.48
CA LEU A 190 3.61 -13.79 11.32
C LEU A 190 5.08 -14.15 11.58
N ARG A 191 5.39 -15.43 11.83
CA ARG A 191 6.79 -15.88 11.98
C ARG A 191 7.60 -15.72 10.71
N ASP A 192 6.98 -15.95 9.55
CA ASP A 192 7.59 -15.76 8.24
C ASP A 192 7.94 -14.28 7.94
N VAL A 193 7.29 -13.33 8.61
CA VAL A 193 7.59 -11.89 8.52
C VAL A 193 8.73 -11.47 9.45
N ALA A 194 9.00 -12.22 10.53
CA ALA A 194 10.00 -11.86 11.53
C ALA A 194 11.40 -11.50 10.97
N PRO A 195 11.92 -12.19 9.92
CA PRO A 195 13.18 -11.79 9.31
C PRO A 195 13.18 -10.36 8.75
N LEU A 196 12.04 -9.84 8.29
CA LEU A 196 11.91 -8.46 7.82
C LEU A 196 12.05 -7.45 8.96
N VAL A 197 11.45 -7.76 10.10
CA VAL A 197 11.55 -6.95 11.33
C VAL A 197 13.02 -6.81 11.71
N SER A 198 13.74 -7.94 11.84
CA SER A 198 15.16 -7.93 12.18
C SER A 198 16.02 -7.21 11.14
N TYR A 199 15.74 -7.40 9.85
CA TYR A 199 16.46 -6.70 8.79
C TYR A 199 16.31 -5.18 8.88
N LEU A 200 15.09 -4.70 9.13
CA LEU A 200 14.82 -3.26 9.24
C LEU A 200 15.43 -2.67 10.51
N ASP A 201 15.45 -3.40 11.62
CA ASP A 201 16.16 -2.98 12.83
C ASP A 201 17.64 -2.78 12.59
N ASP A 202 18.28 -3.75 11.93
CA ASP A 202 19.68 -3.65 11.55
C ASP A 202 19.93 -2.48 10.60
N LEU A 203 19.04 -2.26 9.62
CA LEU A 203 19.15 -1.16 8.67
C LEU A 203 19.01 0.20 9.38
N ILE A 204 18.03 0.36 10.27
CA ILE A 204 17.84 1.58 11.08
C ILE A 204 19.08 1.83 11.95
N ALA A 205 19.58 0.80 12.64
CA ALA A 205 20.77 0.91 13.49
C ALA A 205 22.01 1.30 12.68
N ARG A 206 22.21 0.69 11.51
CA ARG A 206 23.30 1.05 10.59
C ARG A 206 23.19 2.49 10.11
N ARG A 207 22.00 2.99 9.76
CA ARG A 207 21.83 4.39 9.32
C ARG A 207 22.02 5.42 10.43
N ARG A 208 21.70 5.06 11.67
CA ARG A 208 22.06 5.87 12.85
C ARG A 208 23.57 5.94 13.08
N ALA A 209 24.28 4.82 12.90
CA ALA A 209 25.73 4.75 13.10
C ALA A 209 26.53 5.34 11.93
N GLU A 210 26.07 5.10 10.70
CA GLU A 210 26.74 5.46 9.45
C GLU A 210 25.71 6.08 8.46
N PRO A 211 25.33 7.36 8.68
CA PRO A 211 24.38 8.04 7.82
C PRO A 211 24.81 8.09 6.36
N GLN A 212 23.86 7.93 5.46
CA GLN A 212 24.01 8.02 4.01
C GLN A 212 23.18 9.19 3.46
N ASP A 213 23.31 9.47 2.16
CA ASP A 213 22.44 10.43 1.46
C ASP A 213 21.12 9.76 1.00
N ASP A 214 20.37 9.21 1.96
CA ASP A 214 19.11 8.50 1.71
C ASP A 214 17.97 8.93 2.65
N PHE A 215 16.76 8.47 2.30
CA PHE A 215 15.53 8.77 3.04
C PHE A 215 15.62 8.34 4.50
N LEU A 216 16.12 7.12 4.74
CA LEU A 216 16.16 6.55 6.07
C LEU A 216 17.12 7.32 6.97
N SER A 217 18.28 7.71 6.45
CA SER A 217 19.25 8.55 7.16
C SER A 217 18.64 9.89 7.60
N ALA A 218 17.85 10.52 6.72
CA ALA A 218 17.16 11.76 7.05
C ALA A 218 16.11 11.59 8.16
N LEU A 219 15.42 10.45 8.20
CA LEU A 219 14.47 10.15 9.27
C LEU A 219 15.17 9.82 10.60
N THR A 220 16.25 9.03 10.54
CA THR A 220 17.00 8.62 11.74
C THR A 220 17.82 9.75 12.37
N ALA A 221 18.04 10.85 11.66
CA ALA A 221 18.78 12.02 12.14
C ALA A 221 17.97 12.92 13.08
N ILE A 222 16.65 12.70 13.22
CA ILE A 222 15.79 13.49 14.09
C ILE A 222 15.69 12.73 15.43
N ASP A 223 16.21 13.32 16.49
CA ASP A 223 16.13 12.76 17.83
C ASP A 223 14.66 12.65 18.30
N GLU A 224 14.33 11.57 19.01
CA GLU A 224 12.98 11.36 19.56
C GLU A 224 12.55 12.51 20.48
N ALA A 225 13.49 13.06 21.25
CA ALA A 225 13.25 14.23 22.11
C ALA A 225 12.86 15.49 21.34
N ASP A 226 13.25 15.59 20.06
CA ASP A 226 12.94 16.69 19.15
C ASP A 226 11.76 16.36 18.21
N GLY A 227 11.02 15.29 18.50
CA GLY A 227 9.86 14.85 17.74
C GLY A 227 10.19 13.89 16.61
N GLY A 228 11.36 13.24 16.63
CA GLY A 228 11.69 12.10 15.80
C GLY A 228 10.84 10.87 16.14
N MET A 229 10.80 9.92 15.20
CA MET A 229 10.09 8.65 15.41
C MET A 229 10.96 7.68 16.21
N THR A 230 10.31 6.87 17.04
CA THR A 230 10.98 5.74 17.71
C THR A 230 11.44 4.68 16.70
N THR A 231 12.30 3.76 17.13
CA THR A 231 12.70 2.61 16.30
C THR A 231 11.49 1.81 15.82
N ASP A 232 10.51 1.58 16.69
CA ASP A 232 9.32 0.79 16.36
C ASP A 232 8.40 1.55 15.38
N GLU A 233 8.30 2.86 15.52
CA GLU A 233 7.58 3.74 14.59
C GLU A 233 8.25 3.81 13.22
N LEU A 234 9.58 3.95 13.17
CA LEU A 234 10.32 3.88 11.91
C LEU A 234 10.11 2.52 11.25
N ARG A 235 10.33 1.43 11.97
CA ARG A 235 10.19 0.06 11.46
C ARG A 235 8.80 -0.20 10.89
N GLY A 236 7.75 0.12 11.66
CA GLY A 236 6.36 -0.03 11.22
C GLY A 236 6.08 0.72 9.91
N ASN A 237 6.49 2.00 9.83
CA ASN A 237 6.27 2.80 8.64
C ASN A 237 7.14 2.36 7.44
N LEU A 238 8.35 1.85 7.65
CA LEU A 238 9.16 1.25 6.59
C LEU A 238 8.52 -0.03 6.04
N MET A 239 8.04 -0.92 6.91
CA MET A 239 7.29 -2.11 6.50
C MET A 239 6.04 -1.72 5.69
N HIS A 240 5.32 -0.69 6.14
CA HIS A 240 4.15 -0.18 5.42
C HIS A 240 4.52 0.37 4.04
N LEU A 241 5.57 1.18 3.92
CA LEU A 241 6.02 1.73 2.65
C LEU A 241 6.43 0.63 1.65
N LEU A 242 7.11 -0.41 2.14
CA LEU A 242 7.49 -1.59 1.36
C LEU A 242 6.27 -2.32 0.78
N LEU A 243 5.14 -2.36 1.47
CA LEU A 243 3.93 -3.01 0.96
C LEU A 243 3.04 -2.05 0.14
N ALA A 244 2.69 -0.91 0.73
CA ALA A 244 1.67 0.02 0.21
C ALA A 244 2.04 0.62 -1.14
N GLY A 245 3.33 0.89 -1.36
CA GLY A 245 3.84 1.40 -2.63
C GLY A 245 3.89 0.36 -3.75
N ASN A 246 3.81 -0.93 -3.42
CA ASN A 246 4.06 -2.01 -4.38
C ASN A 246 2.80 -2.44 -5.12
N GLU A 247 1.83 -3.00 -4.40
CA GLU A 247 0.65 -3.62 -5.01
C GLU A 247 -0.20 -2.59 -5.77
N THR A 248 -0.44 -1.43 -5.16
CA THR A 248 -1.25 -0.36 -5.75
C THR A 248 -0.66 0.16 -7.08
N THR A 249 0.65 0.37 -7.12
CA THR A 249 1.34 0.81 -8.34
C THR A 249 1.41 -0.31 -9.37
N THR A 250 1.60 -1.56 -8.95
CA THR A 250 1.56 -2.74 -9.84
C THR A 250 0.19 -2.83 -10.54
N ASN A 251 -0.90 -2.70 -9.78
CA ASN A 251 -2.26 -2.75 -10.30
C ASN A 251 -2.51 -1.61 -11.28
N LEU A 252 -2.13 -0.37 -10.92
CA LEU A 252 -2.24 0.78 -11.83
C LEU A 252 -1.53 0.53 -13.17
N LEU A 253 -0.25 0.12 -13.13
CA LEU A 253 0.53 -0.15 -14.33
C LEU A 253 -0.08 -1.26 -15.17
N SER A 254 -0.60 -2.31 -14.52
CA SER A 254 -1.26 -3.43 -15.19
C SER A 254 -2.57 -3.00 -15.85
N HIS A 255 -3.40 -2.21 -15.17
CA HIS A 255 -4.63 -1.63 -15.74
C HIS A 255 -4.32 -0.75 -16.95
N MET A 256 -3.30 0.11 -16.85
CA MET A 256 -2.83 0.95 -17.96
C MET A 256 -2.44 0.07 -19.17
N ALA A 257 -1.67 -0.99 -18.95
CA ALA A 257 -1.24 -1.89 -20.03
C ALA A 257 -2.43 -2.59 -20.70
N VAL A 258 -3.40 -3.08 -19.92
CA VAL A 258 -4.63 -3.70 -20.46
C VAL A 258 -5.44 -2.70 -21.27
N GLN A 259 -5.64 -1.47 -20.78
CA GLN A 259 -6.38 -0.44 -21.51
C GLN A 259 -5.71 -0.07 -22.84
N LEU A 260 -4.38 0.09 -22.83
CA LEU A 260 -3.60 0.35 -24.05
C LEU A 260 -3.66 -0.83 -25.03
N ALA A 261 -3.62 -2.07 -24.52
CA ALA A 261 -3.71 -3.26 -25.35
C ALA A 261 -5.08 -3.42 -26.02
N ARG A 262 -6.17 -3.11 -25.29
CA ARG A 262 -7.55 -3.25 -25.75
C ARG A 262 -8.05 -2.07 -26.59
N THR A 263 -7.42 -0.90 -26.49
CA THR A 263 -7.88 0.34 -27.14
C THR A 263 -6.79 0.95 -28.02
N PRO A 264 -6.68 0.54 -29.31
CA PRO A 264 -5.67 1.05 -30.23
C PRO A 264 -5.62 2.58 -30.35
N GLU A 265 -6.78 3.23 -30.30
CA GLU A 265 -6.92 4.68 -30.40
C GLU A 265 -6.20 5.41 -29.25
N LEU A 266 -6.23 4.85 -28.03
CA LEU A 266 -5.49 5.41 -26.90
C LEU A 266 -3.98 5.35 -27.14
N ARG A 267 -3.47 4.27 -27.74
CA ARG A 267 -2.06 4.15 -28.10
C ARG A 267 -1.66 5.18 -29.13
N GLU A 268 -2.48 5.39 -30.16
CA GLU A 268 -2.23 6.40 -31.20
C GLU A 268 -2.22 7.82 -30.63
N ILE A 269 -3.20 8.16 -29.78
CA ILE A 269 -3.31 9.46 -29.12
C ILE A 269 -2.08 9.75 -28.24
N ILE A 270 -1.66 8.78 -27.43
CA ILE A 270 -0.51 8.96 -26.53
C ILE A 270 0.81 8.95 -27.30
N ALA A 271 0.93 8.15 -28.37
CA ALA A 271 2.12 8.14 -29.21
C ALA A 271 2.30 9.44 -30.01
N ALA A 272 1.20 10.05 -30.46
CA ALA A 272 1.21 11.33 -31.15
C ALA A 272 1.57 12.51 -30.22
N ASP A 273 1.22 12.41 -28.93
CA ASP A 273 1.50 13.44 -27.92
C ASP A 273 1.79 12.81 -26.54
N PRO A 274 3.08 12.54 -26.22
CA PRO A 274 3.48 11.93 -24.96
C PRO A 274 3.10 12.74 -23.71
N THR A 275 2.79 14.03 -23.85
CA THR A 275 2.33 14.85 -22.70
C THR A 275 0.97 14.37 -22.17
N ARG A 276 0.21 13.63 -22.99
CA ARG A 276 -1.07 13.00 -22.62
C ARG A 276 -0.91 11.82 -21.68
N ALA A 277 0.28 11.24 -21.55
CA ALA A 277 0.53 10.14 -20.62
C ALA A 277 0.11 10.50 -19.18
N ARG A 278 0.29 11.75 -18.75
CA ARG A 278 -0.18 12.22 -17.44
C ARG A 278 -1.70 12.12 -17.31
N HIS A 279 -2.44 12.58 -18.31
CA HIS A 279 -3.90 12.51 -18.30
C HIS A 279 -4.40 11.07 -18.33
N PHE A 280 -3.71 10.20 -19.06
CA PHE A 280 -4.02 8.77 -19.09
C PHE A 280 -3.82 8.09 -17.73
N VAL A 281 -2.76 8.46 -16.99
CA VAL A 281 -2.56 7.99 -15.61
C VAL A 281 -3.71 8.43 -14.70
N GLU A 282 -4.08 9.71 -14.72
CA GLU A 282 -5.19 10.23 -13.89
C GLU A 282 -6.54 9.56 -14.24
N GLU A 283 -6.82 9.36 -15.53
CA GLU A 283 -8.05 8.71 -15.96
C GLU A 283 -8.07 7.22 -15.63
N THR A 284 -6.91 6.55 -15.67
CA THR A 284 -6.80 5.16 -15.22
C THR A 284 -7.03 5.06 -13.71
N LEU A 285 -6.46 5.96 -12.91
CA LEU A 285 -6.70 6.03 -11.46
C LEU A 285 -8.18 6.23 -11.13
N ARG A 286 -8.91 7.00 -11.95
CA ARG A 286 -10.36 7.22 -11.79
C ARG A 286 -11.20 6.03 -12.24
N PHE A 287 -10.87 5.44 -13.39
CA PHE A 287 -11.68 4.42 -14.05
C PHE A 287 -11.42 3.01 -13.50
N GLU A 288 -10.15 2.67 -13.26
CA GLU A 288 -9.69 1.37 -12.75
C GLU A 288 -8.85 1.59 -11.48
N ALA A 289 -9.52 2.02 -10.41
CA ALA A 289 -8.88 2.34 -9.14
C ALA A 289 -8.07 1.14 -8.61
N PRO A 290 -6.76 1.29 -8.32
CA PRO A 290 -5.93 0.19 -7.81
C PRO A 290 -6.39 -0.40 -6.48
N LEU A 291 -7.06 0.42 -5.66
CA LEU A 291 -7.74 0.03 -4.44
C LEU A 291 -9.22 0.33 -4.59
N GLN A 292 -10.04 -0.72 -4.52
CA GLN A 292 -11.49 -0.64 -4.64
C GLN A 292 -12.16 -0.33 -3.29
N ILE A 293 -11.53 -0.78 -2.20
CA ILE A 293 -11.96 -0.59 -0.82
C ILE A 293 -10.73 -0.15 -0.02
N ILE A 294 -10.93 0.76 0.92
CA ILE A 294 -9.87 1.22 1.84
C ILE A 294 -10.03 0.56 3.21
N ALA A 295 -8.99 0.65 4.05
CA ALA A 295 -9.08 0.21 5.43
C ALA A 295 -10.32 0.81 6.13
N PRO A 296 -11.06 0.00 6.92
CA PRO A 296 -12.30 0.43 7.55
C PRO A 296 -12.07 1.66 8.44
N ARG A 297 -13.16 2.40 8.66
CA ARG A 297 -13.22 3.50 9.60
C ARG A 297 -14.24 3.19 10.67
N HIS A 298 -13.91 3.49 11.92
CA HIS A 298 -14.79 3.31 13.05
C HIS A 298 -15.54 4.60 13.32
N ALA A 299 -16.87 4.51 13.37
CA ALA A 299 -17.72 5.61 13.80
C ALA A 299 -17.55 5.79 15.32
N SER A 300 -17.01 6.93 15.75
CA SER A 300 -17.02 7.31 17.16
C SER A 300 -18.48 7.51 17.63
N ARG A 301 -18.77 7.04 18.85
CA ARG A 301 -20.12 7.09 19.44
C ARG A 301 -20.57 8.51 19.76
#